data_AF-A0A6M4WWC0-F1
#
_entry.id   AF-A0A6M4WWC0-F1
#
_cell.length_a   1.000
_cell.length_b   1.000
_cell.length_c   1.000
_cell.angle_alpha   90.00
_cell.angle_beta   90.00
_cell.angle_gamma   90.00
#
_symmetry.space_group_name_H-M   'P 1'
#
loop_
_entity.id
_entity.type
_entity.pdbx_description
1 polymer ?
#
loop_
_entity_poly.entity_id
_entity_poly.type
_entity_poly.pdbx_seq_one_letter_code
_entity_poly.pdbx_strand_id
1 'polypeptide(L)'
;MTDQTIPLTEQQLDEIETRAAHLYERTATIDPNAHPDFGQLTDTDVPALLTEVRRLRARITELEGPAVEARAALAALCYDLDDPGTAALGALYLLQQATAGVEAPRDDAALALAQHASEVLHEVADMADPEPPEVSFFGGNHGTAVASWLRMLADRRPAASAVSGAADSRPA
;
A
#
# COMPACT_ATOMS: atom_id res chain seq x y z
N MET A 1 14.23 -16.11 2.57
CA MET A 1 13.69 -16.28 1.20
C MET A 1 12.22 -15.94 1.29
N THR A 2 11.87 -14.70 0.97
CA THR A 2 10.47 -14.27 0.92
C THR A 2 9.91 -14.77 -0.40
N ASP A 3 9.09 -15.82 -0.32
CA ASP A 3 8.26 -16.30 -1.42
C ASP A 3 7.23 -15.20 -1.70
N GLN A 4 7.62 -14.20 -2.50
CA GLN A 4 6.72 -13.19 -3.03
C GLN A 4 5.83 -13.88 -4.05
N THR A 5 4.79 -14.54 -3.56
CA THR A 5 3.70 -15.04 -4.37
C THR A 5 3.03 -13.83 -4.98
N ILE A 6 3.41 -13.54 -6.23
CA ILE A 6 2.71 -12.57 -7.07
C ILE A 6 1.22 -12.94 -6.98
N PRO A 7 0.35 -12.02 -6.54
CA PRO A 7 -1.08 -12.31 -6.46
C PRO A 7 -1.57 -12.69 -7.85
N LEU A 8 -2.29 -13.81 -7.92
CA LEU A 8 -2.81 -14.32 -9.18
C LEU A 8 -3.78 -13.31 -9.80
N THR A 9 -3.67 -13.09 -11.11
CA THR A 9 -4.60 -12.23 -11.84
C THR A 9 -5.97 -12.91 -11.96
N GLU A 10 -7.04 -12.13 -12.20
CA GLU A 10 -8.39 -12.70 -12.43
C GLU A 10 -8.37 -13.73 -13.56
N GLN A 11 -7.69 -13.42 -14.67
CA GLN A 11 -7.51 -14.34 -15.77
C GLN A 11 -6.83 -15.65 -15.33
N GLN A 12 -5.79 -15.58 -14.50
CA GLN A 12 -5.11 -16.77 -13.99
C GLN A 12 -6.01 -17.60 -13.08
N LEU A 13 -6.85 -16.94 -12.28
CA LEU A 13 -7.79 -17.63 -11.41
C LEU A 13 -8.92 -18.30 -12.21
N ASP A 14 -9.40 -17.66 -13.29
CA ASP A 14 -10.40 -18.24 -14.20
C ASP A 14 -9.80 -19.39 -15.04
N GLU A 15 -8.53 -19.28 -15.43
CA GLU A 15 -7.79 -20.38 -16.06
C GLU A 15 -7.59 -21.56 -15.09
N ILE A 16 -7.34 -21.31 -13.81
CA ILE A 16 -7.27 -22.34 -12.77
C ILE A 16 -8.64 -22.99 -12.56
N GLU A 17 -9.70 -22.20 -12.48
CA GLU A 17 -11.08 -22.71 -12.35
C GLU A 17 -11.45 -23.59 -13.55
N THR A 18 -11.14 -23.13 -14.77
CA THR A 18 -11.36 -23.88 -16.00
C THR A 18 -10.51 -25.15 -16.06
N ARG A 19 -9.24 -25.08 -15.66
CA ARG A 19 -8.36 -26.27 -15.58
C ARG A 19 -8.81 -27.24 -14.51
N ALA A 20 -9.31 -26.77 -13.37
CA ALA A 20 -9.85 -27.61 -12.31
C ALA A 20 -11.11 -28.33 -12.81
N ALA A 21 -12.00 -27.63 -13.51
CA ALA A 21 -13.18 -28.21 -14.14
C ALA A 21 -12.81 -29.26 -15.21
N HIS A 22 -11.82 -28.99 -16.06
CA HIS A 22 -11.34 -29.96 -17.06
C HIS A 22 -10.62 -31.16 -16.44
N LEU A 23 -9.88 -30.95 -15.35
CA LEU A 23 -9.28 -32.05 -14.60
C LEU A 23 -10.37 -32.94 -14.02
N TYR A 24 -11.45 -32.37 -13.48
CA TYR A 24 -12.62 -33.10 -12.99
C TYR A 24 -13.25 -33.99 -14.07
N GLU A 25 -13.51 -33.44 -15.26
CA GLU A 25 -14.05 -34.21 -16.41
C GLU A 25 -13.12 -35.36 -16.83
N ARG A 26 -11.80 -35.12 -16.82
CA ARG A 26 -10.81 -36.12 -17.20
C ARG A 26 -10.64 -37.20 -16.13
N THR A 27 -10.67 -36.85 -14.85
CA THR A 27 -10.56 -37.80 -13.75
C THR A 27 -11.81 -38.66 -13.58
N ALA A 28 -12.99 -38.17 -13.98
CA ALA A 28 -14.21 -38.97 -14.02
C ALA A 28 -14.14 -40.19 -14.97
N THR A 29 -13.14 -40.24 -15.86
CA THR A 29 -12.86 -41.39 -16.74
C THR A 29 -11.82 -42.39 -16.18
N ILE A 30 -11.21 -42.10 -15.03
CA ILE A 30 -10.27 -42.98 -14.33
C ILE A 30 -11.05 -43.87 -13.36
N ASP A 31 -10.70 -45.16 -13.25
CA ASP A 31 -11.37 -46.12 -12.34
C ASP A 31 -11.44 -45.55 -10.90
N PRO A 32 -12.65 -45.22 -10.40
CA PRO A 32 -12.84 -44.65 -9.06
C PRO A 32 -12.30 -45.54 -7.94
N ASN A 33 -12.13 -46.85 -8.19
CA ASN A 33 -11.62 -47.80 -7.21
C ASN A 33 -10.10 -47.81 -7.10
N ALA A 34 -9.37 -47.17 -8.02
CA ALA A 34 -7.92 -47.10 -7.98
C ALA A 34 -7.41 -46.16 -6.87
N HIS A 35 -8.20 -45.14 -6.51
CA HIS A 35 -7.89 -44.17 -5.46
C HIS A 35 -9.19 -43.68 -4.77
N PRO A 36 -9.60 -44.27 -3.62
CA PRO A 36 -10.86 -43.90 -2.96
C PRO A 36 -10.88 -42.45 -2.46
N ASP A 37 -9.72 -41.89 -2.11
CA ASP A 37 -9.58 -40.49 -1.67
C ASP A 37 -9.80 -39.49 -2.83
N PHE A 38 -9.68 -39.93 -4.08
CA PHE A 38 -9.88 -39.08 -5.25
C PHE A 38 -11.34 -38.67 -5.39
N GLY A 39 -12.29 -39.57 -5.14
CA GLY A 39 -13.72 -39.23 -5.20
C GLY A 39 -14.10 -38.17 -4.18
N GLN A 40 -13.50 -38.20 -2.98
CA GLN A 40 -13.74 -37.17 -1.97
C GLN A 40 -13.16 -35.80 -2.41
N LEU A 41 -11.94 -35.80 -2.92
CA LEU A 41 -11.29 -34.58 -3.41
C LEU A 41 -12.05 -33.96 -4.60
N THR A 42 -12.46 -34.78 -5.55
CA THR A 42 -13.12 -34.31 -6.77
C THR A 42 -14.58 -33.95 -6.51
N ASP A 43 -15.34 -34.79 -5.81
CA ASP A 43 -16.81 -34.63 -5.74
C ASP A 43 -17.25 -33.70 -4.61
N THR A 44 -16.38 -33.49 -3.60
CA THR A 44 -16.72 -32.69 -2.42
C THR A 44 -15.78 -31.50 -2.25
N ASP A 45 -14.47 -31.72 -2.14
CA ASP A 45 -13.55 -30.68 -1.69
C ASP A 45 -13.31 -29.60 -2.75
N VAL A 46 -13.08 -29.98 -4.02
CA VAL A 46 -12.87 -29.02 -5.12
C VAL A 46 -14.12 -28.17 -5.39
N PRO A 47 -15.34 -28.73 -5.52
CA PRO A 47 -16.56 -27.95 -5.66
C PRO A 47 -16.83 -27.01 -4.48
N ALA A 48 -16.55 -27.46 -3.24
CA ALA A 48 -16.69 -26.62 -2.05
C ALA A 48 -15.71 -25.45 -2.07
N LEU A 49 -14.44 -25.69 -2.42
CA LEU A 49 -13.42 -24.65 -2.56
C LEU A 49 -13.78 -23.64 -3.66
N LEU A 50 -14.24 -24.10 -4.81
CA LEU A 50 -14.69 -23.20 -5.89
C LEU A 50 -15.89 -22.35 -5.46
N THR A 51 -16.83 -22.94 -4.74
CA THR A 51 -17.98 -22.21 -4.19
C THR A 51 -17.53 -21.13 -3.20
N GLU A 52 -16.58 -21.47 -2.32
CA GLU A 52 -16.03 -20.53 -1.35
C GLU A 52 -15.23 -19.42 -2.02
N VAL A 53 -14.43 -19.72 -3.04
CA VAL A 53 -13.70 -18.72 -3.83
C VAL A 53 -14.69 -17.74 -4.49
N ARG A 54 -15.76 -18.24 -5.12
CA ARG A 54 -16.80 -17.38 -5.71
C ARG A 54 -17.47 -16.51 -4.66
N ARG A 55 -17.79 -17.06 -3.48
CA ARG A 55 -18.39 -16.32 -2.37
C ARG A 55 -17.45 -15.21 -1.87
N LEU A 56 -16.16 -15.51 -1.74
CA LEU A 56 -15.15 -14.53 -1.31
C LEU A 56 -14.94 -13.44 -2.36
N ARG A 57 -14.90 -13.78 -3.65
CA ARG A 57 -14.83 -12.79 -4.74
C ARG A 57 -16.04 -11.87 -4.72
N ALA A 58 -17.25 -12.42 -4.62
CA ALA A 58 -18.47 -11.62 -4.53
C ALA A 58 -18.41 -10.64 -3.35
N ARG A 59 -17.93 -11.11 -2.18
CA ARG A 59 -17.78 -10.26 -1.01
C ARG A 59 -16.70 -9.18 -1.19
N ILE A 60 -15.61 -9.46 -1.89
CA ILE A 60 -14.58 -8.46 -2.20
C ILE A 60 -15.19 -7.37 -3.10
N THR A 61 -15.86 -7.76 -4.20
CA THR A 61 -16.52 -6.83 -5.11
C THR A 61 -17.58 -5.96 -4.41
N GLU A 62 -18.35 -6.54 -3.47
CA GLU A 62 -19.31 -5.80 -2.65
C GLU A 62 -18.64 -4.74 -1.75
N LEU A 63 -17.38 -4.94 -1.34
CA LEU A 63 -16.66 -4.06 -0.43
C LEU A 63 -15.75 -3.04 -1.13
N GLU A 64 -15.34 -3.29 -2.37
CA GLU A 64 -14.44 -2.41 -3.14
C GLU A 64 -15.03 -1.02 -3.36
N GLY A 65 -16.30 -0.93 -3.80
CA GLY A 65 -16.97 0.35 -4.02
C GLY A 65 -17.02 1.22 -2.76
N PRO A 66 -17.58 0.73 -1.64
CA PRO A 66 -17.59 1.46 -0.38
C PRO A 66 -16.18 1.83 0.13
N ALA A 67 -15.18 0.98 -0.09
CA ALA A 67 -13.80 1.27 0.30
C ALA A 67 -13.20 2.43 -0.51
N VAL A 68 -13.48 2.51 -1.81
CA VAL A 68 -13.08 3.63 -2.67
C VAL A 68 -13.77 4.93 -2.24
N GLU A 69 -15.07 4.89 -1.96
CA GLU A 69 -15.81 6.06 -1.47
C GLU A 69 -15.28 6.53 -0.11
N ALA A 70 -15.00 5.60 0.80
CA ALA A 70 -14.39 5.92 2.09
C ALA A 70 -12.99 6.53 1.93
N ARG A 71 -12.17 6.02 1.00
CA ARG A 71 -10.86 6.58 0.68
C ARG A 71 -10.98 8.02 0.20
N ALA A 72 -11.88 8.29 -0.74
CA ALA A 72 -12.08 9.63 -1.29
C ALA A 72 -12.59 10.62 -0.24
N ALA A 73 -13.58 10.22 0.57
CA ALA A 73 -14.11 11.05 1.64
C ALA A 73 -13.05 11.35 2.72
N LEU A 74 -12.26 10.35 3.10
CA LEU A 74 -11.18 10.52 4.07
C LEU A 74 -10.04 11.38 3.51
N ALA A 75 -9.71 11.23 2.22
CA ALA A 75 -8.71 12.08 1.55
C ALA A 75 -9.12 13.55 1.59
N ALA A 76 -10.38 13.86 1.25
CA ALA A 76 -10.92 15.22 1.32
C ALA A 76 -10.85 15.78 2.75
N LEU A 77 -11.27 14.98 3.75
CA LEU A 77 -11.16 15.36 5.16
C LEU A 77 -9.71 15.65 5.58
N CYS A 78 -8.77 14.78 5.19
CA CYS A 78 -7.35 14.97 5.51
C CYS A 78 -6.73 16.17 4.81
N TYR A 79 -7.27 16.60 3.67
CA TYR A 79 -6.83 17.79 2.97
C TYR A 79 -7.36 19.09 3.60
N ASP A 80 -8.60 19.07 4.06
CA ASP A 80 -9.27 20.26 4.64
C ASP A 80 -8.83 20.56 6.08
N LEU A 81 -8.29 19.58 6.80
CA LEU A 81 -7.83 19.74 8.18
C LEU A 81 -6.35 20.13 8.23
N ASP A 82 -6.01 21.16 9.02
CA ASP A 82 -4.62 21.57 9.27
C ASP A 82 -3.79 20.46 9.97
N ASP A 83 -4.45 19.66 10.83
CA ASP A 83 -3.86 18.48 11.48
C ASP A 83 -4.93 17.36 11.57
N PRO A 84 -5.03 16.49 10.55
CA PRO A 84 -5.96 15.36 10.58
C PRO A 84 -5.55 14.27 11.59
N GLY A 85 -4.32 14.34 12.12
CA GLY A 85 -3.75 13.34 13.00
C GLY A 85 -3.27 12.08 12.27
N THR A 86 -2.28 11.43 12.86
CA THR A 86 -1.61 10.23 12.31
C THR A 86 -2.55 9.04 12.13
N ALA A 87 -3.61 8.92 12.93
CA ALA A 87 -4.60 7.85 12.79
C ALA A 87 -5.43 7.98 11.50
N ALA A 88 -5.84 9.20 11.12
CA ALA A 88 -6.58 9.46 9.90
C ALA A 88 -5.70 9.21 8.67
N LEU A 89 -4.45 9.66 8.71
CA LEU A 89 -3.46 9.44 7.66
C LEU A 89 -3.09 7.94 7.53
N GLY A 90 -2.97 7.23 8.64
CA GLY A 90 -2.78 5.78 8.65
C GLY A 90 -3.97 5.02 8.05
N ALA A 91 -5.20 5.41 8.39
CA ALA A 91 -6.40 4.84 7.78
C ALA A 91 -6.48 5.13 6.26
N LEU A 92 -6.14 6.36 5.85
CA LEU A 92 -6.08 6.75 4.45
C LEU A 92 -5.05 5.91 3.67
N TYR A 93 -3.87 5.68 4.25
CA TYR A 93 -2.85 4.82 3.67
C TYR A 93 -3.35 3.38 3.49
N LEU A 94 -3.98 2.81 4.52
CA LEU A 94 -4.51 1.43 4.44
C LEU A 94 -5.61 1.30 3.39
N LEU A 95 -6.52 2.27 3.30
CA LEU A 95 -7.55 2.31 2.26
C LEU A 95 -6.93 2.43 0.86
N GLN A 96 -5.91 3.28 0.69
CA GLN A 96 -5.19 3.39 -0.58
C GLN A 96 -4.52 2.08 -1.00
N GLN A 97 -3.97 1.30 -0.06
CA GLN A 97 -3.42 -0.02 -0.35
C GLN A 97 -4.52 -1.05 -0.65
N ALA A 98 -5.62 -1.03 0.12
CA ALA A 98 -6.72 -1.97 -0.04
C ALA A 98 -7.48 -1.79 -1.35
N THR A 99 -7.54 -0.57 -1.89
CA THR A 99 -8.19 -0.25 -3.17
C THR A 99 -7.18 -0.07 -4.31
N ALA A 100 -5.95 -0.57 -4.15
CA ALA A 100 -4.93 -0.48 -5.18
C ALA A 100 -5.36 -1.29 -6.42
N GLY A 101 -5.49 -0.62 -7.57
CA GLY A 101 -5.92 -1.24 -8.82
C GLY A 101 -7.43 -1.26 -9.04
N VAL A 102 -8.24 -0.83 -8.07
CA VAL A 102 -9.67 -0.58 -8.26
C VAL A 102 -9.85 0.76 -8.98
N GLU A 103 -10.65 0.77 -10.05
CA GLU A 103 -10.96 2.01 -10.76
C GLU A 103 -11.74 2.96 -9.83
N ALA A 104 -11.24 4.17 -9.68
CA ALA A 104 -11.80 5.17 -8.79
C ALA A 104 -11.79 6.55 -9.48
N PRO A 105 -12.77 7.42 -9.19
CA PRO A 105 -12.66 8.84 -9.49
C PRO A 105 -11.35 9.38 -8.91
N ARG A 106 -10.79 10.41 -9.55
CA ARG A 106 -9.58 11.07 -9.06
C ARG A 106 -9.84 11.57 -7.62
N ASP A 107 -9.10 11.04 -6.67
CA ASP A 107 -9.09 11.50 -5.29
C ASP A 107 -7.71 12.07 -4.92
N ASP A 108 -7.69 12.85 -3.83
CA ASP A 108 -6.51 13.54 -3.35
C ASP A 108 -5.73 12.71 -2.32
N ALA A 109 -5.98 11.40 -2.23
CA ALA A 109 -5.38 10.54 -1.20
C ALA A 109 -3.84 10.56 -1.26
N ALA A 110 -3.29 10.42 -2.48
CA ALA A 110 -1.85 10.48 -2.70
C ALA A 110 -1.27 11.87 -2.38
N LEU A 111 -2.03 12.94 -2.62
CA LEU A 111 -1.60 14.31 -2.33
C LEU A 111 -1.56 14.56 -0.82
N ALA A 112 -2.63 14.21 -0.10
CA ALA A 112 -2.72 14.36 1.35
C ALA A 112 -1.61 13.56 2.07
N LEU A 113 -1.35 12.32 1.66
CA LEU A 113 -0.26 11.52 2.21
C LEU A 113 1.13 12.10 1.87
N ALA A 114 1.32 12.64 0.67
CA ALA A 114 2.59 13.25 0.28
C ALA A 114 2.86 14.55 1.06
N GLN A 115 1.83 15.36 1.33
CA GLN A 115 1.94 16.56 2.14
C GLN A 115 2.37 16.20 3.57
N HIS A 116 1.68 15.26 4.22
CA HIS A 116 2.06 14.80 5.55
C HIS A 116 3.48 14.23 5.59
N ALA A 117 3.85 13.40 4.61
CA ALA A 117 5.21 12.88 4.52
C ALA A 117 6.24 14.02 4.38
N SER A 118 5.93 15.07 3.62
CA SER A 118 6.80 16.24 3.49
C SER A 118 6.94 17.03 4.79
N GLU A 119 5.84 17.22 5.53
CA GLU A 119 5.83 17.89 6.83
C GLU A 119 6.67 17.13 7.86
N VAL A 120 6.46 15.82 7.98
CA VAL A 120 7.27 14.96 8.87
C VAL A 120 8.75 15.03 8.50
N LEU A 121 9.08 15.04 7.21
CA LEU A 121 10.48 15.14 6.79
C LEU A 121 11.09 16.52 7.08
N HIS A 122 10.32 17.61 7.00
CA HIS A 122 10.78 18.94 7.41
C HIS A 122 10.98 19.01 8.93
N GLU A 123 10.02 18.51 9.71
CA GLU A 123 10.12 18.47 11.17
C GLU A 123 11.32 17.62 11.61
N VAL A 124 11.54 16.45 10.99
CA VAL A 124 12.74 15.62 11.23
C VAL A 124 14.02 16.35 10.83
N ALA A 125 14.03 17.11 9.74
CA ALA A 125 15.19 17.90 9.33
C ALA A 125 15.47 19.10 10.26
N ASP A 126 14.45 19.62 10.93
CA ASP A 126 14.57 20.68 11.94
C ASP A 126 14.94 20.14 13.34
N MET A 127 14.49 18.93 13.67
CA MET A 127 14.87 18.21 14.90
C MET A 127 16.24 17.54 14.80
N ALA A 128 16.74 17.28 13.59
CA ALA A 128 18.09 16.80 13.38
C ALA A 128 19.07 17.87 13.86
N ASP A 129 19.62 17.64 15.05
CA ASP A 129 20.95 18.12 15.45
C ASP A 129 21.90 17.99 14.24
N PRO A 130 22.93 18.84 14.07
CA PRO A 130 23.76 18.84 12.86
C PRO A 130 24.54 17.52 12.66
N GLU A 131 24.46 16.58 13.60
CA GLU A 131 24.89 15.20 13.41
C GLU A 131 23.77 14.36 12.77
N PRO A 132 23.96 13.90 11.52
CA PRO A 132 22.92 13.17 10.80
C PRO A 132 22.60 11.84 11.51
N PRO A 133 21.31 11.47 11.65
CA PRO A 133 20.92 10.22 12.29
C PRO A 133 21.55 9.03 11.57
N GLU A 134 21.97 8.03 12.35
CA GLU A 134 22.57 6.82 11.81
C GLU A 134 21.59 6.09 10.87
N VAL A 135 22.14 5.54 9.77
CA VAL A 135 21.39 4.84 8.70
C VAL A 135 20.49 3.71 9.23
N SER A 136 20.80 3.20 10.42
CA SER A 136 20.06 2.18 11.16
C SER A 136 18.62 2.60 11.51
N PHE A 137 18.32 3.89 11.63
CA PHE A 137 17.00 4.38 12.04
C PHE A 137 15.89 4.12 11.00
N PHE A 138 16.23 4.09 9.71
CA PHE A 138 15.27 4.06 8.60
C PHE A 138 15.10 2.67 7.95
N GLY A 139 15.69 1.63 8.53
CA GLY A 139 15.65 0.27 8.00
C GLY A 139 16.52 0.05 6.75
N GLY A 140 16.89 -1.21 6.48
CA GLY A 140 17.94 -1.55 5.51
C GLY A 140 17.66 -1.21 4.04
N ASN A 141 16.39 -1.17 3.61
CA ASN A 141 16.04 -1.01 2.19
C ASN A 141 15.94 0.46 1.74
N HIS A 142 15.57 1.37 2.64
CA HIS A 142 15.37 2.78 2.30
C HIS A 142 16.26 3.73 3.10
N GLY A 143 16.93 3.25 4.15
CA GLY A 143 17.67 4.11 5.06
C GLY A 143 18.89 4.80 4.46
N THR A 144 19.59 4.17 3.51
CA THR A 144 20.69 4.84 2.79
C THR A 144 20.19 5.95 1.87
N ALA A 145 19.06 5.76 1.20
CA ALA A 145 18.46 6.77 0.33
C ALA A 145 17.94 7.97 1.15
N VAL A 146 17.22 7.70 2.24
CA VAL A 146 16.68 8.74 3.15
C VAL A 146 17.82 9.48 3.84
N ALA A 147 18.83 8.78 4.39
CA ALA A 147 19.98 9.44 5.02
C ALA A 147 20.80 10.27 4.03
N SER A 148 21.00 9.78 2.80
CA SER A 148 21.70 10.54 1.75
C SER A 148 20.92 11.80 1.36
N TRP A 149 19.59 11.72 1.33
CA TRP A 149 18.73 12.86 1.04
C TRP A 149 18.72 13.88 2.18
N LEU A 150 18.65 13.43 3.44
CA LEU A 150 18.73 14.32 4.62
C LEU A 150 20.07 15.06 4.69
N ARG A 151 21.20 14.38 4.40
CA ARG A 151 22.51 15.06 4.31
C ARG A 151 22.55 16.10 3.19
N MET A 152 21.98 15.78 2.02
CA MET A 152 21.86 16.75 0.92
C MET A 152 21.07 18.00 1.32
N LEU A 153 20.01 17.84 2.12
CA LEU A 153 19.23 18.97 2.62
C LEU A 153 19.98 19.78 3.67
N ALA A 154 20.66 19.13 4.62
CA ALA A 154 21.51 19.79 5.61
C ALA A 154 22.63 20.62 4.95
N ASP A 155 23.29 20.07 3.93
CA ASP A 155 24.34 20.77 3.16
C ASP A 155 23.82 21.96 2.34
N ARG A 156 22.52 21.98 2.01
CA ARG A 156 21.84 23.12 1.34
C ARG A 156 21.41 24.21 2.30
N ARG A 157 21.54 24.00 3.63
CA ARG A 157 21.14 24.97 4.66
C ARG A 157 22.06 26.21 4.84
N PRO A 158 23.24 26.40 4.21
CA PRO A 158 23.98 27.65 4.40
C PRO A 158 23.61 28.69 3.32
N ALA A 159 22.61 29.54 3.62
CA ALA A 159 22.53 30.93 3.14
C ALA A 159 21.31 31.72 3.70
N ALA A 160 20.25 31.06 4.16
CA ALA A 160 19.03 31.78 4.59
C ALA A 160 19.24 32.58 5.89
N SER A 161 20.10 32.11 6.81
CA SER A 161 20.36 32.78 8.09
C SER A 161 21.38 33.93 8.01
N ALA A 162 22.09 34.09 6.88
CA ALA A 162 23.11 35.13 6.72
C ALA A 162 22.56 36.45 6.12
N VAL A 163 21.36 36.44 5.54
CA VAL A 163 20.76 37.63 4.90
C VAL A 163 19.94 38.49 5.87
N SER A 164 19.56 37.98 7.04
CA SER A 164 18.78 38.75 8.04
C SER A 164 19.62 39.64 8.98
N GLY A 165 20.96 39.57 8.92
CA GLY A 165 21.84 40.28 9.85
C GLY A 165 22.48 41.59 9.34
N ALA A 166 22.28 41.97 8.06
CA ALA A 166 23.06 43.03 7.43
C ALA A 166 22.31 44.37 7.20
N ALA A 167 21.09 44.54 7.72
CA ALA A 167 20.23 45.67 7.37
C ALA A 167 20.05 46.75 8.46
N ASP A 168 20.87 46.78 9.53
CA ASP A 168 20.67 47.74 10.64
C ASP A 168 21.93 48.52 11.04
N SER A 169 22.57 49.15 10.04
CA SER A 169 23.68 50.10 10.24
C SER A 169 23.48 51.34 9.38
N ARG A 170 22.52 52.21 9.76
CA ARG A 170 22.44 53.57 9.21
C ARG A 170 22.87 54.57 10.30
N PRO A 171 23.98 55.32 10.09
CA PRO A 171 24.42 56.33 11.05
C PRO A 171 23.50 57.57 11.03
N ALA A 172 23.50 58.24 12.19
CA ALA A 172 22.59 59.30 12.64
C ALA A 172 22.47 60.53 11.73
#